data_AF-A0A4R6LKS6-F1
#
_entry.id   AF-A0A4R6LKS6-F1
#
_cell.length_a   1.000
_cell.length_b   1.000
_cell.length_c   1.000
_cell.angle_alpha   90.00
_cell.angle_beta   90.00
_cell.angle_gamma   90.00
#
_symmetry.space_group_name_H-M   'P 1'
#
loop_
_entity.id
_entity.type
_entity.pdbx_description
1 polymer ?
#
loop_
_entity_poly.entity_id
_entity_poly.type
_entity_poly.pdbx_seq_one_letter_code
_entity_poly.pdbx_strand_id
1 'polypeptide(L)'
;MNFIKNLLGKTKIYEFVFDQDGKHQLGGDIPTEFIVPDNEFKSNFQYLGFINNDDEIFNWLPFKLNLICPIYLDFDLVFLDYEKPNEPKLIYPKNTAEIGSAYTILDINSKVIYEAQRFSLEEFDGVTEDNEFDIKGIAGKPYWDQKHNIPICPKTNNKMKFVCQLSSWNDVPTKYTNVVAKSEYEQKLFSKMNFWCDGNLYVFIEPKAKTVCYFIQNT
;
A
#
# COMPACT_ATOMS: atom_id res chain seq x y z
N MET A 1 27.87 -22.93 -20.61
CA MET A 1 27.75 -21.59 -19.99
C MET A 1 26.44 -21.39 -19.20
N ASN A 2 25.90 -22.43 -18.54
CA ASN A 2 24.59 -22.34 -17.85
C ASN A 2 24.57 -22.81 -16.38
N PHE A 3 25.73 -23.06 -15.76
CA PHE A 3 25.78 -23.47 -14.35
C PHE A 3 25.90 -22.30 -13.36
N ILE A 4 26.33 -21.12 -13.80
CA ILE A 4 26.56 -19.96 -12.91
C ILE A 4 25.27 -19.16 -12.66
N LYS A 5 24.23 -19.29 -13.50
CA LYS A 5 22.93 -18.62 -13.27
C LYS A 5 22.10 -19.23 -12.12
N ASN A 6 22.36 -20.48 -11.73
CA ASN A 6 21.66 -21.14 -10.63
C ASN A 6 22.27 -20.86 -9.23
N LEU A 7 23.39 -20.13 -9.16
CA LEU A 7 24.00 -19.72 -7.87
C LEU A 7 23.52 -18.36 -7.35
N LEU A 8 22.81 -17.59 -8.17
CA LEU A 8 22.07 -16.41 -7.73
C LEU A 8 20.68 -16.91 -7.36
N GLY A 9 20.45 -17.16 -6.06
CA GLY A 9 19.18 -17.67 -5.57
C GLY A 9 18.00 -16.96 -6.22
N LYS A 10 17.03 -17.74 -6.72
CA LYS A 10 15.77 -17.22 -7.27
C LYS A 10 15.21 -16.23 -6.26
N THR A 11 14.94 -14.99 -6.68
CA THR A 11 14.26 -14.03 -5.81
C THR A 11 12.93 -14.64 -5.41
N LYS A 12 12.78 -14.92 -4.12
CA LYS A 12 11.58 -15.51 -3.55
C LYS A 12 10.44 -14.50 -3.64
N ILE A 13 9.25 -15.00 -3.90
CA ILE A 13 8.01 -14.23 -3.90
C ILE A 13 7.19 -14.75 -2.74
N TYR A 14 6.55 -13.84 -2.02
CA TYR A 14 5.75 -14.18 -0.85
C TYR A 14 4.35 -13.63 -1.01
N GLU A 15 3.36 -14.37 -0.55
CA GLU A 15 1.98 -13.94 -0.45
C GLU A 15 1.66 -13.55 1.00
N PHE A 16 0.82 -12.54 1.18
CA PHE A 16 0.21 -12.22 2.47
C PHE A 16 -0.93 -13.19 2.76
N VAL A 17 -0.79 -13.99 3.82
CA VAL A 17 -1.83 -14.92 4.28
C VAL A 17 -2.38 -14.47 5.62
N PHE A 18 -3.70 -14.60 5.81
CA PHE A 18 -4.32 -14.25 7.08
C PHE A 18 -3.78 -15.14 8.20
N ASP A 19 -3.32 -14.50 9.27
CA ASP A 19 -2.76 -15.17 10.43
C ASP A 19 -2.94 -14.28 11.67
N GLN A 20 -3.66 -14.77 12.69
CA GLN A 20 -3.91 -14.02 13.93
C GLN A 20 -2.62 -13.70 14.71
N ASP A 21 -1.60 -14.54 14.56
CA ASP A 21 -0.28 -14.35 15.14
C ASP A 21 0.70 -13.65 14.17
N GLY A 22 0.20 -13.28 12.99
CA GLY A 22 0.94 -12.60 11.94
C GLY A 22 1.55 -11.29 12.42
N LYS A 23 2.77 -11.03 11.95
CA LYS A 23 3.57 -9.84 12.32
C LYS A 23 3.12 -8.58 11.60
N HIS A 24 2.42 -8.71 10.48
CA HIS A 24 1.94 -7.60 9.67
C HIS A 24 0.47 -7.35 9.96
N GLN A 25 0.00 -6.13 9.67
CA GLN A 25 -1.41 -5.79 9.84
C GLN A 25 -1.88 -4.96 8.65
N LEU A 26 -3.06 -5.28 8.14
CA LEU A 26 -3.83 -4.37 7.29
C LEU A 26 -5.06 -3.88 8.07
N GLY A 27 -5.43 -2.63 7.81
CA GLY A 27 -6.49 -1.94 8.54
C GLY A 27 -6.16 -1.67 10.02
N GLY A 28 -7.21 -1.48 10.82
CA GLY A 28 -7.13 -1.07 12.21
C GLY A 28 -7.11 0.45 12.40
N ASP A 29 -7.14 0.86 13.67
CA ASP A 29 -7.09 2.26 14.04
C ASP A 29 -5.68 2.84 13.85
N ILE A 30 -5.61 4.13 13.49
CA ILE A 30 -4.34 4.87 13.40
C ILE A 30 -3.68 4.88 14.79
N PRO A 31 -2.39 4.51 14.92
CA PRO A 31 -1.68 4.61 16.19
C PRO A 31 -1.72 6.04 16.74
N THR A 32 -1.90 6.19 18.05
CA THR A 32 -2.07 7.50 18.71
C THR A 32 -0.91 8.47 18.49
N GLU A 33 0.28 7.93 18.30
CA GLU A 33 1.53 8.65 18.06
C GLU A 33 1.80 8.92 16.58
N PHE A 34 0.98 8.37 15.67
CA PHE A 34 1.14 8.54 14.24
C PHE A 34 0.42 9.79 13.74
N ILE A 35 1.18 10.69 13.11
CA ILE A 35 0.69 11.97 12.60
C ILE A 35 0.59 11.88 11.08
N VAL A 36 -0.63 11.98 10.56
CA VAL A 36 -0.89 12.04 9.12
C VAL A 36 -0.35 13.37 8.57
N PRO A 37 0.36 13.38 7.42
CA PRO A 37 0.92 14.60 6.84
C PRO A 37 -0.17 15.59 6.45
N ASP A 38 0.09 16.87 6.68
CA ASP A 38 -0.71 17.97 6.15
C ASP A 38 -0.79 17.90 4.62
N ASN A 39 -1.98 18.15 4.08
CA ASN A 39 -2.28 18.12 2.66
C ASN A 39 -3.56 18.90 2.36
N GLU A 40 -3.81 19.16 1.08
CA GLU A 40 -5.02 19.81 0.57
C GLU A 40 -5.80 18.88 -0.36
N PHE A 41 -5.60 17.56 -0.25
CA PHE A 41 -6.29 16.61 -1.09
C PHE A 41 -7.81 16.72 -0.95
N LYS A 42 -8.54 16.38 -2.02
CA LYS A 42 -10.01 16.28 -1.95
C LYS A 42 -10.47 15.32 -0.85
N SER A 43 -9.77 14.21 -0.65
CA SER A 43 -9.98 13.26 0.44
C SER A 43 -8.66 13.00 1.13
N ASN A 44 -8.65 12.92 2.46
CA ASN A 44 -7.41 12.74 3.20
C ASN A 44 -6.81 11.32 2.98
N PHE A 45 -5.57 11.15 3.43
CA PHE A 45 -4.92 9.85 3.55
C PHE A 45 -5.78 8.88 4.37
N GLN A 46 -5.89 7.65 3.90
CA GLN A 46 -6.42 6.54 4.68
C GLN A 46 -5.25 5.76 5.28
N TYR A 47 -5.45 5.26 6.50
CA TYR A 47 -4.50 4.35 7.14
C TYR A 47 -4.81 2.92 6.74
N LEU A 48 -3.78 2.24 6.26
CA LEU A 48 -3.91 0.91 5.66
C LEU A 48 -3.34 -0.19 6.54
N GLY A 49 -2.72 0.14 7.68
CA GLY A 49 -2.05 -0.81 8.56
C GLY A 49 -0.53 -0.61 8.60
N PHE A 50 0.23 -1.67 8.81
CA PHE A 50 1.69 -1.60 8.88
C PHE A 50 2.39 -2.88 8.41
N ILE A 51 3.61 -2.70 7.90
CA ILE A 51 4.58 -3.77 7.66
C ILE A 51 5.63 -3.74 8.77
N ASN A 52 5.75 -4.84 9.52
CA ASN A 52 6.70 -4.94 10.61
C ASN A 52 8.08 -5.38 10.13
N ASN A 53 9.12 -4.69 10.60
CA ASN A 53 10.51 -4.99 10.27
C ASN A 53 11.15 -6.03 11.22
N ASP A 54 10.41 -6.51 12.21
CA ASP A 54 10.81 -7.68 13.02
C ASP A 54 10.50 -9.02 12.31
N ASP A 55 9.90 -8.97 11.11
CA ASP A 55 9.79 -10.11 10.21
C ASP A 55 11.11 -10.30 9.43
N GLU A 56 11.58 -11.53 9.27
CA GLU A 56 12.84 -11.83 8.58
C GLU A 56 12.83 -11.37 7.12
N ILE A 57 11.68 -11.45 6.45
CA ILE A 57 11.50 -11.01 5.06
C ILE A 57 11.63 -9.48 4.94
N PHE A 58 11.32 -8.77 6.02
CA PHE A 58 11.27 -7.31 6.07
C PHE A 58 12.32 -6.68 7.01
N ASN A 59 13.27 -7.44 7.53
CA ASN A 59 14.32 -6.94 8.44
C ASN A 59 15.25 -5.89 7.81
N TRP A 60 15.22 -5.76 6.49
CA TRP A 60 15.94 -4.74 5.73
C TRP A 60 15.22 -3.39 5.74
N LEU A 61 13.95 -3.32 6.17
CA LEU A 61 13.26 -2.07 6.40
C LEU A 61 13.89 -1.36 7.61
N PRO A 62 14.11 -0.04 7.51
CA PRO A 62 14.78 0.73 8.57
C PRO A 62 13.94 0.90 9.84
N PHE A 63 12.63 0.60 9.79
CA PHE A 63 11.67 0.71 10.89
C PHE A 63 10.36 -0.01 10.52
N LYS A 64 9.46 -0.22 11.50
CA LYS A 64 8.08 -0.65 11.27
C LYS A 64 7.36 0.39 10.41
N LEU A 65 7.02 0.03 9.18
CA LEU A 65 6.44 0.94 8.21
C LEU A 65 4.92 0.98 8.37
N ASN A 66 4.41 2.06 8.98
CA ASN A 66 2.99 2.40 8.89
C ASN A 66 2.64 2.78 7.45
N LEU A 67 1.50 2.32 6.96
CA LEU A 67 1.04 2.55 5.59
C LEU A 67 -0.09 3.56 5.59
N ILE A 68 0.11 4.68 4.89
CA ILE A 68 -0.93 5.66 4.59
C ILE A 68 -0.94 5.96 3.10
N CYS A 69 -2.12 6.08 2.51
CA CYS A 69 -2.27 6.43 1.09
C CYS A 69 -3.65 7.06 0.83
N PRO A 70 -3.77 8.06 -0.04
CA PRO A 70 -5.07 8.64 -0.42
C PRO A 70 -5.76 7.78 -1.48
N ILE A 71 -6.09 6.53 -1.13
CA ILE A 71 -6.52 5.45 -2.06
C ILE A 71 -7.80 5.73 -2.86
N TYR A 72 -8.54 6.78 -2.53
CA TYR A 72 -9.75 7.19 -3.25
C TYR A 72 -9.51 8.32 -4.25
N LEU A 73 -8.27 8.74 -4.46
CA LEU A 73 -7.90 9.83 -5.35
C LEU A 73 -7.22 9.33 -6.63
N ASP A 74 -7.30 10.15 -7.67
CA ASP A 74 -6.75 9.87 -9.00
C ASP A 74 -5.28 10.37 -9.08
N PHE A 75 -4.41 9.84 -8.21
CA PHE A 75 -3.00 10.24 -8.13
C PHE A 75 -2.09 9.32 -8.97
N ASP A 76 -1.03 9.89 -9.57
CA ASP A 76 -0.01 9.09 -10.27
C ASP A 76 0.96 8.41 -9.29
N LEU A 77 1.59 9.22 -8.43
CA LEU A 77 2.57 8.80 -7.43
C LEU A 77 2.39 9.62 -6.18
N VAL A 78 2.55 9.01 -5.02
CA VAL A 78 2.65 9.69 -3.73
C VAL A 78 3.99 9.35 -3.09
N PHE A 79 4.83 10.36 -2.86
CA PHE A 79 6.10 10.22 -2.15
C PHE A 79 6.01 10.82 -0.77
N LEU A 80 6.34 10.03 0.24
CA LEU A 80 6.37 10.44 1.64
C LEU A 80 7.77 10.32 2.23
N ASP A 81 8.19 11.31 3.00
CA ASP A 81 9.42 11.31 3.78
C ASP A 81 9.16 10.76 5.18
N TYR A 82 9.66 9.56 5.48
CA TYR A 82 9.58 8.92 6.79
C TYR A 82 10.88 9.10 7.60
N GLU A 83 11.62 10.20 7.41
CA GLU A 83 12.77 10.52 8.27
C GLU A 83 12.41 10.42 9.76
N LYS A 84 11.20 10.86 10.11
CA LYS A 84 10.49 10.53 11.36
C LYS A 84 9.43 9.44 11.07
N PRO A 85 9.59 8.18 11.54
CA PRO A 85 8.72 7.07 11.16
C PRO A 85 7.23 7.22 11.48
N ASN A 86 6.90 8.00 12.53
CA ASN A 86 5.52 8.24 12.96
C ASN A 86 4.99 9.63 12.58
N GLU A 87 5.74 10.42 11.81
CA GLU A 87 5.34 11.77 11.37
C GLU A 87 5.86 11.97 9.93
N PRO A 88 5.38 11.17 8.96
CA PRO A 88 5.83 11.31 7.58
C PRO A 88 5.42 12.66 7.01
N LYS A 89 6.16 13.15 6.01
CA LYS A 89 5.86 14.39 5.29
C LYS A 89 5.60 14.13 3.83
N LEU A 90 4.63 14.83 3.25
CA LEU A 90 4.36 14.74 1.82
C LEU A 90 5.48 15.43 1.02
N ILE A 91 6.08 14.71 0.08
CA ILE A 91 7.09 15.23 -0.87
C ILE A 91 6.44 15.54 -2.23
N TYR A 92 5.60 14.62 -2.71
CA TYR A 92 4.90 14.71 -3.99
C TYR A 92 3.60 13.90 -3.87
N PRO A 93 2.49 14.33 -4.49
CA PRO A 93 2.34 15.49 -5.38
C PRO A 93 2.37 16.82 -4.63
N LYS A 94 2.79 17.90 -5.30
CA LYS A 94 2.85 19.25 -4.71
C LYS A 94 1.48 19.96 -4.75
N ASN A 95 0.73 19.78 -5.84
CA ASN A 95 -0.58 20.40 -6.04
C ASN A 95 -1.70 19.47 -5.59
N THR A 96 -1.73 19.14 -4.29
CA THR A 96 -2.69 18.14 -3.77
C THR A 96 -4.17 18.53 -3.97
N ALA A 97 -4.49 19.82 -3.96
CA ALA A 97 -5.84 20.32 -4.18
C ALA A 97 -6.40 20.08 -5.59
N GLU A 98 -5.53 19.88 -6.59
CA GLU A 98 -5.94 19.66 -7.98
C GLU A 98 -6.23 18.19 -8.28
N ILE A 99 -5.91 17.28 -7.35
CA ILE A 99 -6.06 15.85 -7.56
C ILE A 99 -7.52 15.44 -7.34
N GLY A 100 -8.07 14.89 -8.41
CA GLY A 100 -9.45 14.48 -8.51
C GLY A 100 -9.77 13.18 -7.76
N SER A 101 -11.03 12.79 -7.89
CA SER A 101 -11.53 11.51 -7.43
C SER A 101 -12.76 11.16 -8.27
N ALA A 102 -12.85 9.90 -8.71
CA ALA A 102 -14.09 9.34 -9.24
C ALA A 102 -15.27 9.45 -8.24
N TYR A 103 -14.98 9.54 -6.94
CA TYR A 103 -15.96 9.66 -5.88
C TYR A 103 -16.30 11.13 -5.62
N THR A 104 -17.44 11.58 -6.16
CA THR A 104 -17.86 12.98 -6.02
C THR A 104 -18.21 13.37 -4.58
N ILE A 105 -18.62 12.40 -3.76
CA ILE A 105 -19.09 12.61 -2.37
C ILE A 105 -17.96 12.81 -1.34
N LEU A 106 -16.70 12.59 -1.71
CA LEU A 106 -15.58 12.68 -0.76
C LEU A 106 -15.17 14.13 -0.51
N ASP A 107 -14.73 14.37 0.71
CA ASP A 107 -14.12 15.60 1.20
C ASP A 107 -12.93 15.28 2.15
N ILE A 108 -12.21 16.32 2.60
CA ILE A 108 -11.02 16.17 3.46
C ILE A 108 -11.35 15.51 4.82
N ASN A 109 -12.62 15.51 5.23
CA ASN A 109 -13.08 14.88 6.48
C ASN A 109 -13.54 13.44 6.26
N SER A 110 -13.57 12.96 5.02
CA SER A 110 -13.98 11.61 4.66
C SER A 110 -13.01 10.60 5.24
N LYS A 111 -13.56 9.69 6.03
CA LYS A 111 -12.83 8.72 6.83
C LYS A 111 -13.42 7.35 6.63
N VAL A 112 -12.59 6.40 6.22
CA VAL A 112 -12.89 4.97 6.21
C VAL A 112 -11.89 4.29 7.14
N ILE A 113 -12.40 3.65 8.19
CA ILE A 113 -11.61 2.86 9.14
C ILE A 113 -11.89 1.40 8.84
N TYR A 114 -10.84 0.63 8.68
CA TYR A 114 -10.92 -0.79 8.38
C TYR A 114 -10.77 -1.62 9.65
N GLU A 115 -11.38 -2.81 9.65
CA GLU A 115 -11.12 -3.81 10.69
C GLU A 115 -9.63 -4.20 10.66
N ALA A 116 -9.05 -4.46 11.83
CA ALA A 116 -7.66 -4.91 11.90
C ALA A 116 -7.58 -6.39 11.52
N GLN A 117 -6.81 -6.70 10.50
CA GLN A 117 -6.48 -8.07 10.13
C GLN A 117 -4.97 -8.27 10.14
N ARG A 118 -4.54 -9.39 10.68
CA ARG A 118 -3.12 -9.74 10.77
C ARG A 118 -2.72 -10.73 9.70
N PHE A 119 -1.47 -10.61 9.26
CA PHE A 119 -0.94 -11.37 8.15
C PHE A 119 0.47 -11.87 8.44
N SER A 120 0.72 -13.10 7.99
CA SER A 120 2.03 -13.71 7.81
C SER A 120 2.37 -13.75 6.32
N LEU A 121 3.60 -14.18 6.00
CA LEU A 121 4.07 -14.31 4.63
C LEU A 121 4.42 -15.76 4.35
N GLU A 122 3.91 -16.28 3.23
CA GLU A 122 4.23 -17.62 2.75
C GLU A 122 4.88 -17.54 1.38
N GLU A 123 5.93 -18.34 1.16
CA GLU A 123 6.57 -18.43 -0.16
C GLU A 123 5.60 -19.12 -1.14
N PHE A 124 5.45 -18.55 -2.33
CA PHE A 124 4.58 -19.09 -3.37
C PHE A 124 5.18 -18.92 -4.76
N ASP A 125 4.63 -19.64 -5.75
CA ASP A 125 5.18 -19.69 -7.11
C ASP A 125 4.91 -18.44 -7.96
N GLY A 126 4.03 -17.54 -7.48
CA GLY A 126 3.62 -16.31 -8.14
C GLY A 126 2.15 -16.30 -8.54
N VAL A 127 1.75 -15.20 -9.17
CA VAL A 127 0.38 -14.97 -9.66
C VAL A 127 0.12 -15.78 -10.93
N THR A 128 -1.04 -16.42 -11.00
CA THR A 128 -1.60 -17.14 -12.14
C THR A 128 -3.03 -16.69 -12.38
N GLU A 129 -3.59 -17.00 -13.55
CA GLU A 129 -5.02 -16.75 -13.84
C GLU A 129 -5.95 -17.46 -12.84
N ASP A 130 -5.50 -18.55 -12.23
CA ASP A 130 -6.29 -19.34 -11.29
C ASP A 130 -6.33 -18.73 -9.87
N ASN A 131 -5.35 -17.90 -9.48
CA ASN A 131 -5.23 -17.38 -8.11
C ASN A 131 -5.22 -15.85 -7.99
N GLU A 132 -5.25 -15.10 -9.10
CA GLU A 132 -5.12 -13.63 -9.08
C GLU A 132 -6.17 -12.92 -8.21
N PHE A 133 -7.38 -13.49 -8.12
CA PHE A 133 -8.49 -12.97 -7.31
C PHE A 133 -8.45 -13.43 -5.84
N ASP A 134 -7.60 -14.40 -5.51
CA ASP A 134 -7.46 -14.91 -4.14
C ASP A 134 -6.31 -14.21 -3.39
N ILE A 135 -5.33 -13.70 -4.13
CA ILE A 135 -4.13 -13.08 -3.57
C ILE A 135 -4.45 -11.78 -2.83
N LYS A 136 -4.08 -11.75 -1.55
CA LYS A 136 -4.31 -10.59 -0.67
C LYS A 136 -3.23 -9.51 -0.84
N GLY A 137 -2.01 -9.94 -1.12
CA GLY A 137 -0.87 -9.08 -1.37
C GLY A 137 0.39 -9.88 -1.63
N ILE A 138 1.42 -9.22 -2.14
CA ILE A 138 2.68 -9.83 -2.59
C ILE A 138 3.86 -9.07 -1.99
N ALA A 139 4.92 -9.78 -1.60
CA ALA A 139 6.22 -9.24 -1.23
C ALA A 139 7.36 -9.93 -2.00
N GLY A 140 8.58 -9.39 -1.87
CA GLY A 140 9.79 -9.90 -2.52
C GLY A 140 9.96 -9.41 -3.96
N LYS A 141 8.98 -9.69 -4.85
CA LYS A 141 8.98 -9.20 -6.24
C LYS A 141 7.57 -8.74 -6.64
N PRO A 142 7.41 -7.56 -7.26
CA PRO A 142 6.12 -7.10 -7.74
C PRO A 142 5.60 -7.94 -8.90
N TYR A 143 4.29 -8.13 -8.95
CA TYR A 143 3.56 -8.57 -10.13
C TYR A 143 2.99 -7.33 -10.80
N TRP A 144 3.21 -7.14 -12.10
CA TRP A 144 2.84 -5.90 -12.78
C TRP A 144 1.58 -6.08 -13.60
N ASP A 145 0.52 -5.34 -13.27
CA ASP A 145 -0.71 -5.28 -14.08
C ASP A 145 -0.45 -4.53 -15.39
N GLN A 146 0.36 -3.48 -15.31
CA GLN A 146 0.77 -2.65 -16.44
C GLN A 146 2.28 -2.44 -16.45
N LYS A 147 2.85 -2.22 -17.64
CA LYS A 147 4.30 -1.94 -17.76
C LYS A 147 4.66 -0.67 -16.99
N HIS A 148 5.42 -0.82 -15.91
CA HIS A 148 5.85 0.30 -15.08
C HIS A 148 7.35 0.29 -14.82
N ASN A 149 7.90 1.47 -14.58
CA ASN A 149 9.28 1.61 -14.14
C ASN A 149 9.34 1.59 -12.62
N ILE A 150 10.38 0.96 -12.07
CA ILE A 150 10.66 1.07 -10.63
C ILE A 150 10.85 2.55 -10.28
N PRO A 151 10.16 3.08 -9.24
CA PRO A 151 10.24 4.49 -8.90
C PRO A 151 11.67 4.89 -8.48
N ILE A 152 12.00 6.15 -8.76
CA ILE A 152 13.27 6.78 -8.38
C ILE A 152 13.01 7.70 -7.19
N CYS A 153 13.82 7.57 -6.14
CA CYS A 153 13.71 8.39 -4.95
C CYS A 153 14.01 9.86 -5.29
N PRO A 154 13.12 10.81 -4.98
CA PRO A 154 13.31 12.23 -5.31
C PRO A 154 14.45 12.88 -4.49
N LYS A 155 14.81 12.32 -3.32
CA LYS A 155 15.89 12.85 -2.47
C LYS A 155 17.28 12.42 -2.93
N THR A 156 17.41 11.19 -3.46
CA THR A 156 18.73 10.58 -3.72
C THR A 156 18.96 10.16 -5.16
N ASN A 157 17.94 10.24 -6.02
CA ASN A 157 17.97 9.77 -7.41
C ASN A 157 18.27 8.26 -7.56
N ASN A 158 18.17 7.49 -6.47
CA ASN A 158 18.37 6.04 -6.48
C ASN A 158 17.07 5.30 -6.78
N LYS A 159 17.18 4.12 -7.40
CA LYS A 159 16.04 3.18 -7.51
C LYS A 159 15.56 2.76 -6.14
N MET A 160 14.24 2.77 -5.95
CA MET A 160 13.62 2.33 -4.72
C MET A 160 13.46 0.81 -4.69
N LYS A 161 13.44 0.23 -3.49
CA LYS A 161 13.20 -1.19 -3.26
C LYS A 161 11.71 -1.46 -3.09
N PHE A 162 11.23 -2.54 -3.71
CA PHE A 162 9.86 -2.98 -3.53
C PHE A 162 9.64 -3.46 -2.09
N VAL A 163 8.56 -2.99 -1.46
CA VAL A 163 8.12 -3.45 -0.13
C VAL A 163 7.05 -4.50 -0.32
N CYS A 164 5.89 -4.07 -0.80
CA CYS A 164 4.75 -4.94 -1.04
C CYS A 164 3.83 -4.37 -2.12
N GLN A 165 2.98 -5.25 -2.61
CA GLN A 165 1.82 -4.97 -3.42
C GLN A 165 0.61 -5.45 -2.64
N LEU A 166 -0.43 -4.63 -2.51
CA LEU A 166 -1.67 -4.98 -1.84
C LEU A 166 -2.79 -5.02 -2.87
N SER A 167 -3.57 -6.09 -2.87
CA SER A 167 -4.65 -6.32 -3.84
C SER A 167 -5.98 -5.83 -3.29
N SER A 168 -6.91 -5.43 -4.15
CA SER A 168 -8.30 -5.14 -3.76
C SER A 168 -9.08 -6.36 -3.24
N TRP A 169 -8.50 -7.55 -3.41
CA TRP A 169 -9.00 -8.82 -2.90
C TRP A 169 -8.47 -9.16 -1.51
N ASN A 170 -7.84 -8.20 -0.81
CA ASN A 170 -7.30 -8.36 0.55
C ASN A 170 -8.32 -8.78 1.63
N ASP A 171 -9.62 -8.72 1.35
CA ASP A 171 -10.73 -9.08 2.24
C ASP A 171 -10.74 -8.36 3.60
N VAL A 172 -10.14 -7.17 3.69
CA VAL A 172 -10.16 -6.32 4.90
C VAL A 172 -11.45 -5.48 4.92
N PRO A 173 -12.42 -5.77 5.80
CA PRO A 173 -13.71 -5.07 5.83
C PRO A 173 -13.58 -3.67 6.42
N THR A 174 -14.54 -2.81 6.09
CA THR A 174 -14.71 -1.52 6.75
C THR A 174 -15.37 -1.70 8.12
N LYS A 175 -14.71 -1.20 9.16
CA LYS A 175 -15.23 -1.07 10.54
C LYS A 175 -16.14 0.14 10.69
N TYR A 176 -15.77 1.26 10.07
CA TYR A 176 -16.51 2.52 10.15
C TYR A 176 -16.27 3.38 8.93
N THR A 177 -17.31 4.09 8.48
CA THR A 177 -17.17 5.19 7.53
C THR A 177 -18.14 6.31 7.86
N ASN A 178 -17.71 7.56 7.70
CA ASN A 178 -18.62 8.71 7.70
C ASN A 178 -19.09 9.09 6.29
N VAL A 179 -18.63 8.38 5.27
CA VAL A 179 -19.01 8.60 3.88
C VAL A 179 -20.41 8.05 3.65
N VAL A 180 -21.32 8.94 3.23
CA VAL A 180 -22.69 8.61 2.87
C VAL A 180 -22.87 8.81 1.37
N ALA A 181 -22.88 7.72 0.62
CA ALA A 181 -23.03 7.75 -0.83
C ALA A 181 -24.50 7.94 -1.25
N LYS A 182 -24.71 8.31 -2.51
CA LYS A 182 -26.08 8.56 -3.04
C LYS A 182 -26.83 7.28 -3.38
N SER A 183 -26.10 6.19 -3.64
CA SER A 183 -26.66 4.90 -3.99
C SER A 183 -26.05 3.78 -3.13
N GLU A 184 -26.80 2.70 -2.94
CA GLU A 184 -26.27 1.50 -2.28
C GLU A 184 -25.07 0.90 -3.01
N TYR A 185 -25.04 1.01 -4.34
CA TYR A 185 -23.90 0.55 -5.15
C TYR A 185 -22.63 1.32 -4.80
N GLU A 186 -22.68 2.66 -4.83
CA GLU A 186 -21.54 3.50 -4.43
C GLU A 186 -21.16 3.27 -2.96
N GLN A 187 -22.13 3.09 -2.07
CA GLN A 187 -21.84 2.82 -0.66
C GLN A 187 -21.04 1.53 -0.48
N LYS A 188 -21.32 0.50 -1.28
CA LYS A 188 -20.59 -0.79 -1.24
C LYS A 188 -19.11 -0.64 -1.63
N LEU A 189 -18.72 0.39 -2.37
CA LEU A 189 -17.32 0.68 -2.68
C LEU A 189 -16.51 1.09 -1.43
N PHE A 190 -17.18 1.45 -0.34
CA PHE A 190 -16.57 1.73 0.96
C PHE A 190 -16.74 0.59 1.97
N SER A 191 -17.19 -0.60 1.55
CA SER A 191 -17.45 -1.73 2.47
C SER A 191 -16.20 -2.55 2.82
N LYS A 192 -15.14 -2.43 2.03
CA LYS A 192 -13.85 -3.08 2.24
C LYS A 192 -12.71 -2.22 1.68
N MET A 193 -11.49 -2.49 2.14
CA MET A 193 -10.30 -1.87 1.57
C MET A 193 -10.12 -2.33 0.12
N ASN A 194 -10.10 -1.37 -0.80
CA ASN A 194 -9.87 -1.61 -2.22
C ASN A 194 -9.04 -0.48 -2.82
N PHE A 195 -8.41 -0.77 -3.95
CA PHE A 195 -7.50 0.11 -4.65
C PHE A 195 -8.04 0.28 -6.08
N TRP A 196 -9.00 1.20 -6.23
CA TRP A 196 -9.70 1.45 -7.49
C TRP A 196 -10.46 0.22 -8.03
N CYS A 197 -11.33 -0.34 -7.18
CA CYS A 197 -12.15 -1.54 -7.45
C CYS A 197 -11.36 -2.86 -7.51
N ASP A 198 -10.61 -3.08 -8.58
CA ASP A 198 -9.87 -4.31 -8.89
C ASP A 198 -8.36 -4.10 -8.98
N GLY A 199 -7.89 -2.89 -8.69
CA GLY A 199 -6.48 -2.57 -8.76
C GLY A 199 -5.64 -3.06 -7.58
N ASN A 200 -4.35 -2.77 -7.70
CA ASN A 200 -3.28 -3.11 -6.78
C ASN A 200 -2.53 -1.85 -6.35
N LEU A 201 -2.35 -1.68 -5.04
CA LEU A 201 -1.48 -0.66 -4.47
C LEU A 201 -0.05 -1.18 -4.40
N TYR A 202 0.89 -0.43 -4.98
CA TYR A 202 2.31 -0.75 -4.95
C TYR A 202 3.05 0.16 -3.97
N VAL A 203 3.90 -0.44 -3.13
CA VAL A 203 4.67 0.27 -2.11
C VAL A 203 6.16 0.04 -2.34
N PHE A 204 6.91 1.14 -2.45
CA PHE A 204 8.36 1.13 -2.59
C PHE A 204 9.01 2.00 -1.53
N ILE A 205 10.25 1.70 -1.15
CA ILE A 205 11.04 2.51 -0.20
C ILE A 205 12.48 2.66 -0.68
N GLU A 206 13.07 3.84 -0.51
CA GLU A 206 14.53 4.00 -0.49
C GLU A 206 14.99 4.00 0.98
N PRO A 207 15.56 2.89 1.49
CA PRO A 207 15.77 2.70 2.92
C PRO A 207 16.67 3.76 3.57
N LYS A 208 17.67 4.27 2.84
CA LYS A 208 18.62 5.23 3.41
C LYS A 208 18.00 6.61 3.56
N ALA A 209 17.30 7.10 2.53
CA ALA A 209 16.57 8.36 2.58
C ALA A 209 15.25 8.27 3.35
N LYS A 210 14.80 7.06 3.69
CA LYS A 210 13.51 6.75 4.33
C LYS A 210 12.35 7.35 3.54
N THR A 211 12.45 7.34 2.22
CA THR A 211 11.40 7.85 1.34
C THR A 211 10.56 6.69 0.85
N VAL A 212 9.24 6.80 0.98
CA VAL A 212 8.29 5.77 0.55
C VAL A 212 7.50 6.32 -0.64
N CYS A 213 7.23 5.45 -1.62
CA CYS A 213 6.45 5.75 -2.81
C CYS A 213 5.25 4.81 -2.88
N TYR A 214 4.09 5.38 -3.21
CA TYR A 214 2.85 4.67 -3.48
C TYR A 214 2.35 4.99 -4.89
N PHE A 215 1.77 4.01 -5.56
CA PHE A 215 0.93 4.18 -6.76
C PHE A 215 -0.03 3.01 -6.87
N ILE A 216 -1.13 3.22 -7.58
CA ILE A 216 -2.12 2.17 -7.86
C ILE A 216 -2.07 1.86 -9.35
N GLN A 217 -2.17 0.58 -9.69
CA GLN A 217 -2.49 0.14 -11.05
C GLN A 217 -3.80 -0.62 -11.01
N ASN A 218 -4.62 -0.46 -12.05
CA ASN A 218 -5.80 -1.27 -12.30
C ASN A 218 -5.84 -1.62 -13.79
N THR A 219 -6.60 -2.66 -14.14
CA THR A 219 -6.70 -3.18 -15.52
C THR A 219 -7.83 -2.54 -16.32
#